data_AF-A0A8D0HNY7-F1
#
_entry.id   AF-A0A8D0HNY7-F1
#
_cell.length_a   1.000
_cell.length_b   1.000
_cell.length_c   1.000
_cell.angle_alpha   90.00
_cell.angle_beta   90.00
_cell.angle_gamma   90.00
#
_symmetry.space_group_name_H-M   'P 1'
#
loop_
_entity.id
_entity.type
_entity.pdbx_description
1 polymer ?
#
loop_
_entity_poly.entity_id
_entity_poly.type
_entity_poly.pdbx_seq_one_letter_code
_entity_poly.pdbx_strand_id
1 'polypeptide(L)'
;APLPAYARLSTDKADQQKEIVAKHNALRRGVTPTASNMVKMEWDSATAESAKRWANKCTLSHSPSAERSINGISCGENLYMSSQPDSWSAAIQDWYDEVKDFKYGVGATKAGAMIGHYTQIVWFKSFQVGCAAAYCPLAIKEYYYVCQYCPAGNLPSKISTPYNAGQSCGDCPQACDNGLCSKYEELQVITAIKFLVL
;
A
#
# COMPACT_ATOMS: atom_id res chain seq x y z
N ALA A 1 21.83 -9.67 -18.78
CA ALA A 1 21.77 -8.50 -17.87
C ALA A 1 20.38 -7.86 -17.99
N PRO A 2 19.73 -7.41 -16.91
CA PRO A 2 18.49 -6.66 -17.03
C PRO A 2 18.71 -5.41 -17.91
N LEU A 3 17.71 -5.01 -18.69
CA LEU A 3 17.77 -3.81 -19.51
C LEU A 3 18.07 -2.58 -18.62
N PRO A 4 18.90 -1.61 -19.06
CA PRO A 4 19.30 -0.46 -18.25
C PRO A 4 18.12 0.35 -17.68
N ALA A 5 16.99 0.36 -18.40
CA ALA A 5 15.79 1.08 -17.99
C ALA A 5 15.04 0.36 -16.85
N TYR A 6 14.95 -0.98 -16.88
CA TYR A 6 14.39 -1.79 -15.80
C TYR A 6 15.23 -1.69 -14.51
N ALA A 7 16.55 -1.58 -14.63
CA ALA A 7 17.43 -1.48 -13.48
C ALA A 7 17.09 -0.28 -12.57
N ARG A 8 16.43 0.76 -13.09
CA ARG A 8 15.96 1.92 -12.31
C ARG A 8 14.77 1.60 -11.42
N LEU A 9 13.95 0.62 -11.80
CA LEU A 9 12.72 0.23 -11.08
C LEU A 9 12.96 -0.85 -10.02
N SER A 10 14.17 -1.43 -9.99
CA SER A 10 14.50 -2.54 -9.11
C SER A 10 14.33 -2.16 -7.64
N THR A 11 13.39 -2.85 -6.98
CA THR A 11 13.13 -2.72 -5.54
C THR A 11 14.12 -3.48 -4.68
N ASP A 12 15.16 -4.09 -5.27
CA ASP A 12 16.34 -4.56 -4.53
C ASP A 12 17.18 -3.36 -4.05
N LYS A 13 16.96 -2.16 -4.62
CA LYS A 13 17.65 -0.92 -4.23
C LYS A 13 16.89 -0.16 -3.15
N ALA A 14 17.59 0.24 -2.10
CA ALA A 14 17.01 0.94 -0.96
C ALA A 14 16.40 2.32 -1.29
N ASP A 15 16.86 3.01 -2.33
CA ASP A 15 16.29 4.27 -2.78
C ASP A 15 14.88 4.07 -3.36
N GLN A 16 14.66 3.02 -4.14
CA GLN A 16 13.33 2.66 -4.67
C GLN A 16 12.37 2.25 -3.55
N GLN A 17 12.84 1.44 -2.59
CA GLN A 17 12.05 1.08 -1.40
C GLN A 17 11.63 2.32 -0.60
N LYS A 18 12.56 3.26 -0.37
CA LYS A 18 12.29 4.53 0.32
C LYS A 18 11.32 5.41 -0.46
N GLU A 19 11.46 5.51 -1.78
CA GLU A 19 10.54 6.26 -2.65
C GLU A 19 9.11 5.75 -2.49
N ILE A 20 8.92 4.42 -2.61
CA ILE A 20 7.62 3.77 -2.49
C ILE A 20 6.98 4.07 -1.13
N VAL A 21 7.69 3.82 -0.03
CA VAL A 21 7.16 4.02 1.32
C VAL A 21 6.90 5.50 1.59
N ALA A 22 7.80 6.39 1.17
CA ALA A 22 7.62 7.83 1.33
C ALA A 22 6.39 8.33 0.57
N LYS A 23 6.20 7.88 -0.67
CA LYS A 23 5.04 8.25 -1.50
C LYS A 23 3.73 7.79 -0.86
N HIS A 24 3.64 6.54 -0.42
CA HIS A 24 2.46 6.02 0.28
C HIS A 24 2.16 6.84 1.55
N ASN A 25 3.16 7.07 2.39
CA ASN A 25 2.97 7.82 3.63
C ASN A 25 2.62 9.29 3.41
N ALA A 26 3.12 9.93 2.34
CA ALA A 26 2.73 11.29 1.97
C ALA A 26 1.23 11.35 1.59
N LEU A 27 0.76 10.39 0.79
CA LEU A 27 -0.64 10.29 0.39
C LEU A 27 -1.55 9.96 1.58
N ARG A 28 -1.13 9.05 2.45
CA ARG A 28 -1.86 8.67 3.69
C ARG A 28 -2.05 9.84 4.66
N ARG A 29 -1.08 10.77 4.74
CA ARG A 29 -1.20 12.01 5.52
C ARG A 29 -2.18 13.01 4.90
N GLY A 30 -2.25 13.04 3.57
CA GLY A 30 -3.02 14.02 2.80
C GLY A 30 -4.48 13.66 2.53
N VAL A 31 -5.02 12.63 3.20
CA VAL A 31 -6.40 12.18 2.95
C VAL A 31 -7.44 13.20 3.41
N THR A 32 -8.56 13.26 2.68
CA THR A 32 -9.73 14.07 3.03
C THR A 32 -10.98 13.18 3.00
N PRO A 33 -11.78 13.12 4.08
CA PRO A 33 -11.56 13.74 5.40
C PRO A 33 -10.28 13.22 6.08
N THR A 34 -9.76 13.95 7.06
CA THR A 34 -8.58 13.52 7.82
C THR A 34 -8.85 12.21 8.56
N ALA A 35 -7.79 11.42 8.78
CA ALA A 35 -7.89 10.10 9.40
C ALA A 35 -7.33 10.07 10.82
N SER A 36 -8.09 9.58 11.80
CA SER A 36 -7.64 9.50 13.20
C SER A 36 -6.75 8.29 13.51
N ASN A 37 -6.81 7.24 12.69
CA ASN A 37 -6.18 5.94 12.94
C ASN A 37 -5.24 5.45 11.82
N MET A 38 -4.82 6.32 10.91
CA MET A 38 -4.02 5.94 9.75
C MET A 38 -2.62 5.47 10.18
N VAL A 39 -2.31 4.19 10.04
CA VAL A 39 -1.00 3.66 10.46
C VAL A 39 0.09 4.04 9.45
N LYS A 40 1.29 4.35 9.93
CA LYS A 40 2.46 4.59 9.08
C LYS A 40 2.85 3.30 8.37
N MET A 41 3.04 3.38 7.05
CA MET A 41 3.55 2.25 6.27
C MET A 41 5.07 2.12 6.39
N GLU A 42 5.55 0.88 6.35
CA GLU A 42 6.95 0.48 6.31
C GLU A 42 7.20 -0.56 5.20
N TRP A 43 8.45 -0.68 4.77
CA TRP A 43 8.83 -1.67 3.77
C TRP A 43 8.94 -3.05 4.44
N ASP A 44 8.36 -4.08 3.82
CA ASP A 44 8.50 -5.46 4.26
C ASP A 44 9.13 -6.33 3.17
N SER A 45 10.27 -6.94 3.50
CA SER A 45 11.07 -7.70 2.53
C SER A 45 10.39 -9.00 2.12
N ALA A 46 9.72 -9.70 3.03
CA ALA A 46 8.99 -10.93 2.71
C ALA A 46 7.81 -10.66 1.76
N THR A 47 7.09 -9.55 1.97
CA THR A 47 6.04 -9.06 1.07
C THR A 47 6.61 -8.69 -0.29
N ALA A 48 7.78 -8.05 -0.34
CA ALA A 48 8.44 -7.69 -1.60
C ALA A 48 8.90 -8.93 -2.39
N GLU A 49 9.41 -9.95 -1.72
CA GLU A 49 9.75 -11.23 -2.35
C GLU A 49 8.51 -11.91 -2.94
N SER A 50 7.38 -11.86 -2.24
CA SER A 50 6.10 -12.36 -2.75
C SER A 50 5.65 -11.61 -4.01
N ALA A 51 5.68 -10.28 -3.97
CA ALA A 51 5.38 -9.44 -5.14
C ALA A 51 6.33 -9.75 -6.31
N LYS A 52 7.62 -9.95 -6.04
CA LYS A 52 8.65 -10.30 -7.06
C LYS A 52 8.37 -11.66 -7.71
N ARG A 53 8.00 -12.67 -6.91
CA ARG A 53 7.61 -13.99 -7.46
C ARG A 53 6.42 -13.87 -8.40
N TRP A 54 5.44 -13.03 -8.08
CA TRP A 54 4.27 -12.84 -8.94
C TRP A 54 4.59 -12.00 -10.19
N ALA A 55 5.27 -10.86 -10.03
CA ALA A 55 5.64 -9.98 -11.14
C ALA A 55 6.43 -10.73 -12.23
N ASN A 56 7.36 -11.59 -11.82
CA ASN A 56 8.18 -12.38 -12.74
C ASN A 56 7.40 -13.42 -13.56
N LYS A 57 6.16 -13.75 -13.18
CA LYS A 57 5.29 -14.62 -14.00
C LYS A 57 4.73 -13.89 -15.22
N CYS A 58 4.82 -12.56 -15.28
CA CYS A 58 4.36 -11.75 -16.42
C CYS A 58 2.91 -12.03 -16.85
N THR A 59 2.02 -12.27 -15.88
CA THR A 59 0.61 -12.61 -16.14
C THR A 59 -0.25 -11.37 -16.41
N LEU A 60 0.19 -10.18 -15.98
CA LEU A 60 -0.56 -8.92 -16.04
C LEU A 60 -1.94 -9.04 -15.38
N SER A 61 -2.04 -9.84 -14.32
CA SER A 61 -3.28 -10.13 -13.60
C SER A 61 -3.01 -10.34 -12.12
N HIS A 62 -4.04 -10.19 -11.28
CA HIS A 62 -3.88 -10.38 -9.84
C HIS A 62 -3.44 -11.79 -9.48
N SER A 63 -2.57 -11.90 -8.47
CA SER A 63 -2.22 -13.19 -7.90
C SER A 63 -3.44 -13.88 -7.25
N PRO A 64 -3.42 -15.21 -7.11
CA PRO A 64 -4.39 -15.87 -6.25
C PRO A 64 -4.20 -15.41 -4.80
N SER A 65 -5.30 -15.20 -4.06
CA SER A 65 -5.20 -14.75 -2.65
C SER A 65 -4.42 -15.73 -1.76
N ALA A 66 -4.43 -17.02 -2.09
CA ALA A 66 -3.62 -18.03 -1.41
C ALA A 66 -2.10 -17.84 -1.60
N GLU A 67 -1.68 -17.23 -2.71
CA GLU A 67 -0.27 -16.87 -2.97
C GLU A 67 0.12 -15.53 -2.32
N ARG A 68 -0.83 -14.81 -1.71
CA ARG A 68 -0.64 -13.55 -0.97
C ARG A 68 -0.82 -13.72 0.53
N SER A 69 -0.37 -14.84 1.08
CA SER A 69 -0.29 -15.06 2.52
C SER A 69 1.18 -15.02 2.95
N ILE A 70 1.54 -14.00 3.72
CA ILE A 70 2.91 -13.78 4.20
C ILE A 70 2.89 -13.94 5.72
N ASN A 71 3.62 -14.92 6.25
CA ASN A 71 3.66 -15.25 7.68
C ASN A 71 2.27 -15.46 8.31
N GLY A 72 1.35 -16.08 7.57
CA GLY A 72 -0.02 -16.33 8.00
C GLY A 72 -0.96 -15.11 7.92
N ILE A 73 -0.47 -13.97 7.41
CA ILE A 73 -1.25 -12.75 7.20
C ILE A 73 -1.67 -12.68 5.73
N SER A 74 -2.97 -12.57 5.50
CA SER A 74 -3.51 -12.28 4.16
C SER A 74 -3.16 -10.86 3.75
N CYS A 75 -2.68 -10.69 2.52
CA CYS A 75 -2.23 -9.42 1.96
C CYS A 75 -3.00 -9.02 0.69
N GLY A 76 -3.21 -7.71 0.53
CA GLY A 76 -3.82 -7.10 -0.65
C GLY A 76 -2.81 -6.90 -1.77
N GLU A 77 -3.25 -6.41 -2.92
CA GLU A 77 -2.39 -6.20 -4.08
C GLU A 77 -2.91 -5.07 -4.96
N ASN A 78 -2.01 -4.19 -5.41
CA ASN A 78 -2.24 -3.25 -6.50
C ASN A 78 -1.32 -3.59 -7.66
N LEU A 79 -1.84 -3.44 -8.88
CA LEU A 79 -1.12 -3.71 -10.13
C LEU A 79 -1.08 -2.48 -11.01
N TYR A 80 0.06 -2.25 -11.67
CA TYR A 80 0.20 -1.21 -12.67
C TYR A 80 0.91 -1.79 -13.89
N MET A 81 0.49 -1.40 -15.09
CA MET A 81 1.03 -1.90 -16.34
C MET A 81 1.32 -0.73 -17.27
N SER A 82 2.54 -0.66 -17.80
CA SER A 82 2.96 0.39 -18.71
C SER A 82 3.77 -0.13 -19.88
N SER A 83 3.78 0.64 -20.96
CA SER A 83 4.67 0.42 -22.11
C SER A 83 6.04 1.08 -21.90
N GLN A 84 6.20 1.86 -20.82
CA GLN A 84 7.43 2.57 -20.47
C GLN A 84 7.79 2.32 -19.01
N PRO A 85 9.07 2.50 -18.63
CA PRO A 85 9.55 2.31 -17.26
C PRO A 85 9.19 3.52 -16.38
N ASP A 86 7.91 3.70 -16.07
CA ASP A 86 7.43 4.76 -15.19
C ASP A 86 7.99 4.65 -13.78
N SER A 87 8.29 5.79 -13.15
CA SER A 87 8.73 5.82 -11.74
C SER A 87 7.68 5.22 -10.81
N TRP A 88 8.12 4.66 -9.67
CA TRP A 88 7.19 4.19 -8.64
C TRP A 88 6.25 5.29 -8.16
N SER A 89 6.74 6.52 -8.01
CA SER A 89 5.90 7.67 -7.65
C SER A 89 4.77 7.92 -8.64
N ALA A 90 5.00 7.70 -9.94
CA ALA A 90 3.97 7.85 -10.98
C ALA A 90 2.95 6.70 -10.92
N ALA A 91 3.39 5.45 -10.82
CA ALA A 91 2.51 4.29 -10.68
C ALA A 91 1.62 4.38 -9.43
N ILE A 92 2.20 4.78 -8.29
CA ILE A 92 1.45 4.96 -7.03
C ILE A 92 0.48 6.15 -7.12
N GLN A 93 0.84 7.21 -7.84
CA GLN A 93 -0.07 8.33 -8.07
C GLN A 93 -1.26 7.93 -8.95
N ASP A 94 -1.05 7.12 -9.98
CA ASP A 94 -2.11 6.59 -10.85
C ASP A 94 -3.15 5.79 -10.03
N TRP A 95 -2.68 4.89 -9.16
CA TRP A 95 -3.53 4.18 -8.20
C TRP A 95 -4.29 5.12 -7.25
N TYR A 96 -3.63 6.17 -6.76
CA TYR A 96 -4.25 7.12 -5.84
C TYR A 96 -5.29 8.00 -6.52
N ASP A 97 -5.11 8.30 -7.81
CA ASP A 97 -5.97 9.20 -8.58
C ASP A 97 -7.41 8.69 -8.76
N GLU A 98 -7.67 7.41 -8.47
CA GLU A 98 -9.01 6.86 -8.28
C GLU A 98 -9.82 7.62 -7.21
N VAL A 99 -9.17 8.36 -6.31
CA VAL A 99 -9.83 9.26 -5.35
C VAL A 99 -10.80 10.25 -6.02
N LYS A 100 -10.56 10.60 -7.28
CA LYS A 100 -11.44 11.49 -8.08
C LYS A 100 -12.84 10.90 -8.26
N ASP A 101 -12.96 9.57 -8.22
CA ASP A 101 -14.22 8.83 -8.33
C ASP A 101 -14.65 8.19 -6.99
N PHE A 102 -14.09 8.63 -5.87
CA PHE A 102 -14.41 8.15 -4.53
C PHE A 102 -15.01 9.25 -3.67
N LYS A 103 -16.05 8.89 -2.89
CA LYS A 103 -16.58 9.73 -1.82
C LYS A 103 -16.59 8.95 -0.50
N TYR A 104 -15.90 9.48 0.51
CA TYR A 104 -15.85 8.85 1.83
C TYR A 104 -17.26 8.64 2.40
N GLY A 105 -17.51 7.48 3.00
CA GLY A 105 -18.81 7.04 3.51
C GLY A 105 -19.77 6.51 2.43
N VAL A 106 -19.51 6.78 1.15
CA VAL A 106 -20.35 6.35 0.01
C VAL A 106 -19.66 5.28 -0.83
N GLY A 107 -18.36 5.43 -1.10
CA GLY A 107 -17.62 4.58 -2.03
C GLY A 107 -17.51 5.21 -3.42
N ALA A 108 -17.65 4.39 -4.46
CA ALA A 108 -17.57 4.84 -5.84
C ALA A 108 -18.69 5.84 -6.19
N THR A 109 -18.35 6.96 -6.83
CA THR A 109 -19.28 8.04 -7.17
C THR A 109 -20.05 7.80 -8.47
N LYS A 110 -19.58 6.87 -9.29
CA LYS A 110 -20.22 6.44 -10.55
C LYS A 110 -20.16 4.92 -10.69
N ALA A 111 -21.14 4.36 -11.38
CA ALA A 111 -21.20 2.92 -11.62
C ALA A 111 -19.95 2.45 -12.38
N GLY A 112 -19.34 1.36 -11.90
CA GLY A 112 -18.14 0.78 -12.50
C GLY A 112 -16.84 1.54 -12.27
N ALA A 113 -16.83 2.63 -11.48
CA ALA A 113 -15.57 3.27 -11.11
C ALA A 113 -14.70 2.33 -10.28
N MET A 114 -13.42 2.29 -10.61
CA MET A 114 -12.40 1.62 -9.82
C MET A 114 -11.96 2.56 -8.71
N ILE A 115 -12.03 2.06 -7.47
CA ILE A 115 -11.60 2.77 -6.25
C ILE A 115 -10.66 1.93 -5.39
N GLY A 116 -10.45 0.66 -5.79
CA GLY A 116 -9.79 -0.34 -4.97
C GLY A 116 -8.31 -0.06 -4.78
N HIS A 117 -7.63 0.50 -5.79
CA HIS A 117 -6.22 0.82 -5.67
C HIS A 117 -6.04 2.00 -4.69
N TYR A 118 -6.87 3.04 -4.82
CA TYR A 118 -6.88 4.16 -3.90
C TYR A 118 -7.18 3.70 -2.47
N THR A 119 -8.28 2.96 -2.25
CA THR A 119 -8.68 2.54 -0.90
C THR A 119 -7.66 1.63 -0.25
N GLN A 120 -6.89 0.84 -1.03
CA GLN A 120 -5.78 0.05 -0.50
C GLN A 120 -4.58 0.92 -0.08
N ILE A 121 -4.22 1.95 -0.85
CA ILE A 121 -3.15 2.89 -0.47
C ILE A 121 -3.48 3.58 0.87
N VAL A 122 -4.74 3.98 1.05
CA VAL A 122 -5.21 4.68 2.25
C VAL A 122 -5.87 3.76 3.28
N TRP A 123 -5.65 2.45 3.19
CA TRP A 123 -6.25 1.52 4.16
C TRP A 123 -5.56 1.65 5.52
N PHE A 124 -6.30 2.02 6.56
CA PHE A 124 -5.69 2.40 7.84
C PHE A 124 -4.79 1.32 8.43
N LYS A 125 -5.18 0.05 8.30
CA LYS A 125 -4.49 -1.10 8.91
C LYS A 125 -3.36 -1.67 8.05
N SER A 126 -3.30 -1.39 6.75
CA SER A 126 -2.23 -1.90 5.90
C SER A 126 -0.96 -1.09 6.17
N PHE A 127 -0.07 -1.64 6.98
CA PHE A 127 1.13 -0.94 7.43
C PHE A 127 2.42 -1.51 6.82
N GLN A 128 2.38 -2.70 6.23
CA GLN A 128 3.52 -3.25 5.50
C GLN A 128 3.24 -3.19 4.01
N VAL A 129 4.22 -2.74 3.24
CA VAL A 129 4.19 -2.76 1.78
C VAL A 129 5.47 -3.39 1.24
N GLY A 130 5.32 -4.23 0.23
CA GLY A 130 6.44 -4.78 -0.53
C GLY A 130 6.08 -4.84 -2.00
N CYS A 131 6.99 -4.38 -2.85
CA CYS A 131 6.71 -4.24 -4.28
C CYS A 131 7.81 -4.83 -5.16
N ALA A 132 7.45 -5.13 -6.40
CA ALA A 132 8.38 -5.49 -7.45
C ALA A 132 7.86 -5.04 -8.81
N ALA A 133 8.78 -4.70 -9.70
CA ALA A 133 8.51 -4.53 -11.12
C ALA A 133 9.11 -5.71 -11.88
N ALA A 134 8.56 -6.05 -13.05
CA ALA A 134 9.10 -7.01 -14.00
C ALA A 134 9.06 -6.42 -15.42
N TYR A 135 10.07 -6.75 -16.22
CA TYR A 135 10.07 -6.50 -17.67
C TYR A 135 9.60 -7.76 -18.41
N CYS A 136 8.49 -7.63 -19.13
CA CYS A 136 7.72 -8.67 -19.78
C CYS A 136 7.65 -8.40 -21.30
N PRO A 137 8.72 -8.70 -22.08
CA PRO A 137 8.85 -8.26 -23.48
C PRO A 137 7.78 -8.82 -24.44
N LEU A 138 7.12 -9.92 -24.06
CA LEU A 138 6.07 -10.54 -24.88
C LEU A 138 4.66 -10.07 -24.49
N ALA A 139 4.54 -9.23 -23.46
CA ALA A 139 3.26 -8.72 -23.01
C ALA A 139 2.87 -7.44 -23.75
N ILE A 140 1.56 -7.16 -23.83
CA ILE A 140 1.02 -5.92 -24.42
C ILE A 140 1.53 -4.64 -23.71
N LYS A 141 1.91 -4.78 -22.44
CA LYS A 141 2.52 -3.77 -21.59
C LYS A 141 3.76 -4.39 -20.99
N GLU A 142 4.92 -3.92 -21.42
CA GLU A 142 6.19 -4.57 -21.12
C GLU A 142 6.65 -4.36 -19.69
N TYR A 143 6.10 -3.39 -18.95
CA TYR A 143 6.45 -3.13 -17.56
C TYR A 143 5.27 -3.46 -16.66
N TYR A 144 5.48 -4.42 -15.76
CA TYR A 144 4.46 -4.92 -14.86
C TYR A 144 4.88 -4.68 -13.41
N TYR A 145 4.09 -3.92 -12.67
CA TYR A 145 4.35 -3.52 -11.29
C TYR A 145 3.34 -4.18 -10.37
N VAL A 146 3.84 -4.72 -9.27
CA VAL A 146 3.07 -5.40 -8.24
C VAL A 146 3.46 -4.80 -6.91
N CYS A 147 2.51 -4.24 -6.16
CA CYS A 147 2.68 -3.93 -4.74
C CYS A 147 1.71 -4.77 -3.92
N GLN A 148 2.20 -5.46 -2.91
CA GLN A 148 1.39 -6.20 -1.95
C GLN A 148 1.38 -5.48 -0.60
N TYR A 149 0.24 -5.57 0.11
CA TYR A 149 -0.05 -4.78 1.31
C TYR A 149 -0.50 -5.68 2.45
N CYS A 150 0.21 -5.67 3.56
CA CYS A 150 -0.07 -6.54 4.70
C CYS A 150 -0.40 -5.73 5.97
N PRO A 151 -1.48 -6.09 6.70
CA PRO A 151 -2.59 -6.94 6.27
C PRO A 151 -3.36 -6.35 5.08
N ALA A 152 -4.12 -7.22 4.40
CA ALA A 152 -4.98 -6.83 3.27
C ALA A 152 -5.99 -5.74 3.66
N GLY A 153 -6.20 -4.80 2.74
CA GLY A 153 -7.25 -3.80 2.83
C GLY A 153 -8.55 -4.24 2.15
N ASN A 154 -9.37 -3.25 1.79
CA ASN A 154 -10.54 -3.40 0.93
C ASN A 154 -11.55 -4.47 1.37
N LEU A 155 -11.76 -4.61 2.68
CA LEU A 155 -12.87 -5.41 3.19
C LEU A 155 -14.18 -4.88 2.58
N PRO A 156 -15.01 -5.73 1.93
CA PRO A 156 -16.19 -5.26 1.20
C PRO A 156 -17.15 -4.40 2.04
N SER A 157 -17.29 -4.72 3.33
CA SER A 157 -18.14 -3.99 4.27
C SER A 157 -17.58 -2.63 4.72
N LYS A 158 -16.31 -2.33 4.40
CA LYS A 158 -15.58 -1.15 4.87
C LYS A 158 -14.91 -0.36 3.74
N ILE A 159 -15.07 -0.77 2.48
CA ILE A 159 -14.39 -0.10 1.35
C ILE A 159 -14.75 1.38 1.21
N SER A 160 -15.96 1.78 1.59
CA SER A 160 -16.39 3.20 1.62
C SER A 160 -15.81 4.00 2.79
N THR A 161 -15.22 3.34 3.79
CA THR A 161 -14.63 3.94 5.01
C THR A 161 -13.27 3.29 5.30
N PRO A 162 -12.25 3.51 4.43
CA PRO A 162 -10.96 2.82 4.51
C PRO A 162 -10.11 3.19 5.74
N TYR A 163 -10.54 4.21 6.50
CA TYR A 163 -9.97 4.68 7.76
C TYR A 163 -11.08 5.31 8.61
N ASN A 164 -10.79 5.65 9.86
CA ASN A 164 -11.71 6.42 10.71
C ASN A 164 -11.54 7.92 10.41
N ALA A 165 -12.61 8.58 9.96
CA ALA A 165 -12.60 10.03 9.82
C ALA A 165 -12.51 10.71 11.20
N GLY A 166 -11.58 11.65 11.36
CA GLY A 166 -11.34 12.35 12.62
C GLY A 166 -10.06 13.17 12.57
N GLN A 167 -9.73 13.84 13.69
CA GLN A 167 -8.47 14.57 13.81
C GLN A 167 -7.29 13.62 13.58
N SER A 168 -6.30 14.03 12.79
CA SER A 168 -5.08 13.24 12.53
C SER A 168 -4.46 12.75 13.84
N CYS A 169 -4.16 11.44 13.89
CA CYS A 169 -3.69 10.74 15.10
C CYS A 169 -4.62 10.77 16.33
N GLY A 170 -5.90 11.11 16.17
CA GLY A 170 -6.87 11.16 17.28
C GLY A 170 -7.04 9.82 18.02
N ASP A 171 -6.85 8.70 17.32
CA ASP A 171 -6.94 7.35 17.91
C ASP A 171 -5.57 6.88 18.45
N CYS A 172 -4.50 7.66 18.29
CA CYS A 172 -3.12 7.32 18.67
C CYS A 172 -2.28 8.53 19.16
N PRO A 173 -2.77 9.33 20.13
CA PRO A 173 -2.14 10.61 20.50
C PRO A 173 -0.72 10.50 21.05
N GLN A 174 -0.35 9.34 21.60
CA GLN A 174 0.98 9.06 22.16
C GLN A 174 1.93 8.37 21.16
N ALA A 175 1.44 8.09 19.95
CA ALA A 175 2.10 7.25 18.96
C ALA A 175 1.93 7.87 17.56
N CYS A 176 2.13 9.17 17.45
CA CYS A 176 1.92 9.93 16.22
C CYS A 176 3.26 10.35 15.61
N ASP A 177 3.49 9.95 14.35
CA ASP A 177 4.57 10.43 13.51
C ASP A 177 4.00 11.23 12.35
N ASN A 178 3.96 12.55 12.53
CA ASN A 178 3.55 13.51 11.52
C ASN A 178 2.20 13.14 10.87
N GLY A 179 1.16 12.93 11.70
CA GLY A 179 -0.19 12.61 11.24
C GLY A 179 -0.48 11.13 10.95
N LEU A 180 0.48 10.23 11.18
CA LEU A 180 0.31 8.78 11.05
C LEU A 180 0.58 8.08 12.39
N CYS A 181 -0.23 7.07 12.73
CA CYS A 181 -0.03 6.25 13.91
C CYS A 181 1.18 5.30 13.74
N SER A 182 1.99 5.08 14.78
CA SER A 182 2.95 3.98 14.81
C SER A 182 2.24 2.63 15.02
N LYS A 183 2.93 1.52 14.76
CA LYS A 183 2.36 0.16 14.82
C LYS A 183 1.86 -0.14 16.24
N TYR A 184 0.66 -0.71 16.33
CA TYR A 184 -0.05 -1.03 17.58
C TYR A 184 0.70 -1.93 18.59
N GLU A 185 1.80 -2.58 18.22
CA GLU A 185 2.62 -3.37 19.17
C GLU A 185 3.34 -2.48 20.19
N GLU A 186 3.69 -1.23 19.86
CA GLU A 186 4.23 -0.27 20.84
C GLU A 186 3.14 0.31 21.76
N LEU A 187 1.90 0.40 21.28
CA LEU A 187 0.76 0.89 22.06
C LEU A 187 0.37 -0.08 23.21
N GLN A 188 0.53 -1.39 23.02
CA GLN A 188 0.32 -2.37 24.10
C GLN A 188 1.46 -2.41 25.11
N VAL A 189 2.72 -2.29 24.67
CA VAL A 189 3.89 -2.26 25.57
C VAL A 189 3.87 -1.02 26.47
N ILE A 190 3.56 0.17 25.92
CA ILE A 190 3.45 1.40 26.71
C ILE A 190 2.31 1.31 27.74
N THR A 191 1.19 0.66 27.37
CA THR A 191 0.07 0.44 28.29
C THR A 191 0.45 -0.57 29.37
N ALA A 192 1.10 -1.68 29.03
CA ALA A 192 1.54 -2.71 29.99
C ALA A 192 2.59 -2.18 30.98
N ILE A 193 3.55 -1.37 30.53
CA ILE A 193 4.56 -0.76 31.41
C ILE A 193 3.91 0.23 32.40
N LYS A 194 2.91 1.01 31.97
CA LYS A 194 2.19 1.92 32.88
C LYS A 194 1.41 1.20 33.99
N PHE A 195 1.00 -0.05 33.78
CA PHE A 195 0.35 -0.89 34.80
C PHE A 195 1.32 -1.65 35.70
N LEU A 196 2.62 -1.70 35.38
CA LEU A 196 3.65 -2.38 36.18
C LEU A 196 4.44 -1.43 37.11
N VAL A 197 4.26 -0.11 36.97
CA VAL A 197 4.96 0.93 37.77
C VAL A 197 3.99 1.69 38.72
N LEU A 198 2.80 1.14 38.95
CA LEU A 198 1.84 1.55 39.98
C LEU A 198 1.52 0.35 40.87
#